data_AF-A0A2J7ZP50-F1
#
_entry.id   AF-A0A2J7ZP50-F1
#
_cell.length_a   1.000
_cell.length_b   1.000
_cell.length_c   1.000
_cell.angle_alpha   90.00
_cell.angle_beta   90.00
_cell.angle_gamma   90.00
#
_symmetry.space_group_name_H-M   'P 1'
#
loop_
_entity.id
_entity.type
_entity.pdbx_description
1 polymer ?
#
loop_
_entity_poly.entity_id
_entity_poly.type
_entity_poly.pdbx_seq_one_letter_code
_entity_poly.pdbx_strand_id
1 'polypeptide(L)'
;MENEKLIERTHTGEKPYACDYPGCDAVFTQSGNLASHKRTHTGEKPYACDYPGCDAVFTQSGNLVHHKRTHTGEKPYTCDYEGCGAAFAMSGNLVHHKRTHTGEKPYACDYEGCGAALVYGGYTKSQV
;
A
#
# COMPACT_ATOMS: atom_id res chain seq x y z
N MET A 1 16.77 -16.56 16.27
CA MET A 1 15.55 -17.00 16.97
C MET A 1 14.29 -16.25 16.55
N GLU A 2 14.13 -14.93 16.78
CA GLU A 2 12.87 -14.23 16.40
C GLU A 2 12.68 -14.07 14.88
N ASN A 3 13.74 -13.71 14.14
CA ASN A 3 13.67 -13.63 12.67
C ASN A 3 13.43 -15.00 12.00
N GLU A 4 13.99 -16.08 12.55
CA GLU A 4 13.79 -17.43 12.01
C GLU A 4 12.34 -17.89 12.17
N LYS A 5 11.74 -17.66 13.35
CA LYS A 5 10.31 -17.91 13.57
C LYS A 5 9.42 -17.03 12.67
N LEU A 6 9.82 -15.79 12.42
CA LEU A 6 9.09 -14.93 11.49
C LEU A 6 9.13 -15.46 10.06
N ILE A 7 10.31 -15.89 9.59
CA ILE A 7 10.46 -16.51 8.27
C ILE A 7 9.61 -17.78 8.18
N GLU A 8 9.64 -18.65 9.18
CA GLU A 8 8.82 -19.87 9.24
C GLU A 8 7.32 -19.56 9.06
N ARG A 9 6.80 -18.53 9.75
CA ARG A 9 5.40 -18.11 9.63
C ARG A 9 5.01 -17.61 8.23
N THR A 10 5.98 -17.15 7.42
CA THR A 10 5.70 -16.79 6.03
C THR A 10 5.44 -18.02 5.15
N HIS A 11 5.99 -19.18 5.51
CA HIS A 11 5.74 -20.45 4.82
C HIS A 11 4.48 -21.15 5.30
N THR A 12 4.21 -21.11 6.60
CA THR A 12 3.05 -21.79 7.21
C THR A 12 1.76 -20.97 7.15
N GLY A 13 1.86 -19.65 6.91
CA GLY A 13 0.73 -18.73 6.90
C GLY A 13 0.17 -18.43 8.30
N GLU A 14 0.86 -18.83 9.37
CA GLU A 14 0.44 -18.60 10.75
C GLU A 14 0.31 -17.09 11.05
N LYS A 15 -0.82 -16.71 11.64
CA LYS A 15 -1.14 -15.33 12.03
C LYS A 15 -1.57 -15.26 13.50
N PRO A 16 -0.62 -15.38 14.44
CA PRO A 16 -0.94 -15.52 15.85
C PRO A 16 -1.42 -14.21 16.50
N TYR A 17 -1.27 -13.07 15.85
CA TYR A 17 -1.60 -11.76 16.43
C TYR A 17 -2.97 -11.31 15.93
N ALA A 18 -4.02 -11.53 16.72
CA ALA A 18 -5.37 -11.06 16.43
C ALA A 18 -5.65 -9.66 17.01
N CYS A 19 -6.48 -8.89 16.32
CA CYS A 19 -7.05 -7.66 16.87
C CYS A 19 -8.08 -8.00 17.95
N ASP A 20 -8.04 -7.27 19.05
CA ASP A 20 -8.96 -7.38 20.18
C ASP A 20 -10.08 -6.33 20.12
N TYR A 21 -10.12 -5.50 19.08
CA TYR A 21 -11.12 -4.46 18.93
C TYR A 21 -12.49 -5.08 18.57
N PRO A 22 -13.59 -4.70 19.25
CA PRO A 22 -14.91 -5.26 18.97
C PRO A 22 -15.32 -5.10 17.51
N GLY A 23 -15.70 -6.22 16.87
CA GLY A 23 -16.10 -6.24 15.45
C GLY A 23 -14.93 -6.16 14.47
N CYS A 24 -13.69 -6.41 14.90
CA CYS A 24 -12.52 -6.47 14.03
C CYS A 24 -11.93 -7.89 14.00
N ASP A 25 -11.96 -8.52 12.83
CA ASP A 25 -11.43 -9.88 12.62
C ASP A 25 -10.00 -9.87 12.06
N ALA A 26 -9.28 -8.74 12.15
CA ALA A 26 -7.97 -8.60 11.55
C ALA A 26 -6.91 -9.41 12.31
N VAL A 27 -6.14 -10.23 11.56
CA VAL A 27 -5.07 -11.07 12.10
C VAL A 27 -3.75 -10.82 11.37
N PHE A 28 -2.65 -10.92 12.11
CA PHE A 28 -1.31 -10.54 11.64
C PHE A 28 -0.27 -11.60 11.99
N THR A 29 0.72 -11.75 11.11
CA THR A 29 1.89 -12.60 11.32
C THR A 29 2.92 -11.96 12.25
N GLN A 30 2.90 -10.63 12.37
CA GLN A 30 3.84 -9.82 13.15
C GLN A 30 3.12 -8.95 14.17
N SER A 31 3.67 -8.87 15.39
CA SER A 31 3.14 -8.00 16.45
C SER A 31 3.19 -6.52 16.08
N GLY A 32 4.24 -6.07 15.38
CA GLY A 32 4.36 -4.69 14.91
C GLY A 32 3.26 -4.28 13.91
N ASN A 33 2.78 -5.24 13.11
CA ASN A 33 1.66 -5.01 12.19
C ASN A 33 0.34 -4.89 12.96
N LEU A 34 0.11 -5.73 13.98
CA LEU A 34 -1.04 -5.58 14.87
C LEU A 34 -1.00 -4.23 15.60
N ALA A 35 0.14 -3.82 16.15
CA ALA A 35 0.29 -2.54 16.82
C ALA A 35 -0.02 -1.36 15.89
N SER A 36 0.46 -1.41 14.65
CA SER A 36 0.15 -0.38 13.65
C SER A 36 -1.31 -0.41 13.19
N HIS A 37 -1.90 -1.59 13.10
CA HIS A 37 -3.32 -1.74 12.81
C HIS A 37 -4.20 -1.17 13.92
N LYS A 38 -3.87 -1.38 15.20
CA LYS A 38 -4.65 -0.81 16.32
C LYS A 38 -4.83 0.71 16.23
N ARG A 39 -3.88 1.42 15.60
CA ARG A 39 -4.00 2.87 15.33
C ARG A 39 -5.15 3.25 14.40
N THR A 40 -5.67 2.33 13.59
CA THR A 40 -6.85 2.59 12.76
C THR A 40 -8.13 2.70 13.59
N HIS A 41 -8.18 2.06 14.76
CA HIS A 41 -9.29 2.15 15.69
C HIS A 41 -9.20 3.39 16.58
N THR A 42 -7.99 3.71 17.06
CA THR A 42 -7.78 4.85 17.96
C THR A 42 -7.66 6.18 17.22
N GLY A 43 -7.34 6.15 15.92
CA GLY A 43 -7.04 7.34 15.13
C GLY A 43 -5.66 7.96 15.41
N GLU A 44 -4.81 7.28 16.19
CA GLU A 44 -3.47 7.77 16.53
C GLU A 44 -2.58 7.92 15.28
N LYS A 45 -2.01 9.11 15.10
CA LYS A 45 -1.12 9.43 13.98
C LYS A 45 0.22 9.98 14.49
N PRO A 46 1.11 9.10 14.97
CA PRO A 46 2.32 9.53 15.67
C PRO A 46 3.39 10.13 14.73
N TYR A 47 3.22 10.04 13.41
CA TYR A 47 4.22 10.48 12.44
C TYR A 47 3.79 11.81 11.80
N ALA A 48 4.34 12.93 12.28
CA ALA A 48 4.07 14.26 11.74
C ALA A 48 5.11 14.67 10.68
N CYS A 49 4.66 15.45 9.69
CA CYS A 49 5.55 16.12 8.76
C CYS A 49 6.27 17.28 9.47
N ASP A 50 7.56 17.41 9.19
CA ASP A 50 8.43 18.47 9.72
C ASP A 50 8.63 19.62 8.73
N TYR A 51 7.96 19.57 7.58
CA TYR A 51 8.08 20.60 6.56
C TYR A 51 7.34 21.88 6.99
N PRO A 52 7.96 23.07 6.92
CA PRO A 52 7.31 24.32 7.35
C PRO A 52 5.99 24.56 6.62
N GLY A 53 4.93 24.84 7.39
CA GLY A 53 3.58 25.07 6.85
C GLY A 53 2.84 23.80 6.41
N CYS A 54 3.33 22.61 6.77
CA CYS A 54 2.67 21.34 6.52
C CYS A 54 2.23 20.68 7.83
N ASP A 55 0.92 20.51 8.02
CA ASP A 55 0.34 19.88 9.21
C ASP A 55 -0.02 18.40 9.00
N ALA A 56 0.56 17.77 7.97
CA ALA A 56 0.21 16.40 7.61
C ALA A 56 0.74 15.40 8.66
N VAL A 57 -0.15 14.50 9.10
CA VAL A 57 0.14 13.45 10.09
C VAL A 57 -0.28 12.07 9.58
N PHE A 58 0.48 11.04 9.96
CA PHE A 58 0.36 9.68 9.44
C PHE A 58 0.37 8.64 10.56
N THR A 59 -0.32 7.52 10.32
CA THR A 59 -0.36 6.35 11.21
C THR A 59 0.87 5.44 11.09
N GLN A 60 1.62 5.56 10.00
CA GLN A 60 2.79 4.74 9.67
C GLN A 60 3.94 5.62 9.16
N SER A 61 5.18 5.27 9.52
CA SER A 61 6.38 6.01 9.13
C SER A 61 6.62 5.98 7.61
N GLY A 62 6.36 4.86 6.95
CA GLY A 62 6.52 4.74 5.49
C GLY A 62 5.63 5.74 4.72
N ASN A 63 4.42 6.01 5.23
CA ASN A 63 3.52 7.00 4.64
C ASN A 63 4.08 8.43 4.79
N LEU A 64 4.69 8.75 5.93
CA LEU A 64 5.38 10.02 6.12
C LEU A 64 6.57 10.15 5.14
N VAL A 65 7.38 9.10 4.97
CA VAL A 65 8.50 9.11 4.01
C VAL A 65 8.00 9.37 2.59
N HIS A 66 6.93 8.68 2.17
CA HIS A 66 6.33 8.90 0.85
C HIS A 66 5.75 10.30 0.72
N HIS A 67 5.10 10.81 1.75
CA HIS A 67 4.59 12.18 1.77
C HIS A 67 5.73 13.20 1.66
N LYS A 68 6.87 13.02 2.34
CA LYS A 68 8.01 13.95 2.23
C LYS A 68 8.49 14.12 0.78
N ARG A 69 8.32 13.11 -0.08
CA ARG A 69 8.65 13.21 -1.52
C ARG A 69 7.78 14.21 -2.27
N THR A 70 6.60 14.59 -1.76
CA THR A 70 5.77 15.65 -2.37
C THR A 70 6.37 17.04 -2.17
N HIS A 71 7.15 17.22 -1.09
CA HIS A 71 7.86 18.48 -0.83
C HIS A 71 9.18 18.55 -1.61
N THR A 72 9.92 17.43 -1.69
CA THR A 72 11.24 17.40 -2.35
C THR A 72 11.15 17.19 -3.86
N GLY A 73 10.03 16.65 -4.36
CA GLY A 73 9.89 16.23 -5.75
C GLY A 73 10.67 14.95 -6.10
N GLU A 74 11.21 14.24 -5.11
CA GLU A 74 12.01 13.04 -5.32
C GLU A 74 11.20 11.92 -6.00
N LYS A 75 11.76 11.35 -7.07
CA LYS A 75 11.15 10.28 -7.85
C LYS A 75 12.12 9.10 -8.03
N PRO A 76 12.30 8.25 -7.01
CA PRO A 76 13.32 7.20 -7.03
C PRO A 76 13.05 6.09 -8.04
N TYR A 77 11.81 5.94 -8.50
CA TYR A 77 11.38 4.81 -9.31
C TYR A 77 11.27 5.22 -10.77
N THR A 78 12.30 4.92 -11.55
CA THR A 78 12.38 5.23 -12.98
C THR A 78 11.88 4.08 -13.84
N CYS A 79 11.21 4.42 -14.94
CA CYS A 79 10.86 3.47 -15.99
C CYS A 79 12.11 3.09 -16.77
N ASP A 80 12.30 1.79 -16.95
CA ASP A 80 13.37 1.15 -17.69
C ASP A 80 13.04 0.92 -19.17
N TYR A 81 11.85 1.34 -19.62
CA TYR A 81 11.48 1.25 -21.02
C TYR A 81 12.21 2.32 -21.83
N GLU A 82 12.91 1.88 -22.87
CA GLU A 82 13.72 2.74 -23.74
C GLU A 82 12.89 3.90 -24.31
N GLY A 83 13.41 5.13 -24.17
CA GLY A 83 12.75 6.35 -24.66
C GLY A 83 11.60 6.88 -23.79
N CYS A 84 11.21 6.23 -22.68
CA CYS A 84 10.10 6.68 -21.85
C CYS A 84 10.49 7.80 -20.86
N GLY A 85 11.61 7.64 -20.14
CA GLY A 85 12.11 8.62 -19.18
C GLY A 85 11.19 8.92 -17.98
N ALA A 86 10.06 8.22 -17.83
CA ALA A 86 9.11 8.47 -16.75
C ALA A 86 9.69 8.08 -15.38
N ALA A 87 9.44 8.90 -14.35
CA ALA A 87 9.87 8.64 -12.99
C ALA A 87 8.74 8.90 -11.98
N PHE A 88 8.72 8.12 -10.91
CA PHE A 88 7.64 8.09 -9.93
C PHE A 88 8.16 8.16 -8.49
N ALA A 89 7.39 8.78 -7.61
CA ALA A 89 7.68 8.85 -6.17
C ALA A 89 7.35 7.54 -5.42
N MET A 90 6.56 6.65 -6.04
CA MET A 90 6.12 5.38 -5.45
C MET A 90 6.31 4.22 -6.44
N SER A 91 6.77 3.07 -5.95
CA SER A 91 7.01 1.88 -6.77
C SER A 91 5.73 1.34 -7.41
N GLY A 92 4.60 1.35 -6.69
CA GLY A 92 3.31 0.91 -7.23
C GLY A 92 2.87 1.72 -8.45
N ASN A 93 3.18 3.02 -8.48
CA ASN A 93 2.89 3.87 -9.64
C ASN A 93 3.78 3.51 -10.84
N LEU A 94 5.04 3.14 -10.61
CA LEU A 94 5.91 2.61 -11.66
C LEU A 94 5.39 1.28 -12.20
N VAL A 95 5.01 0.34 -11.34
CA VAL A 95 4.43 -0.96 -11.76
C VAL A 95 3.19 -0.72 -12.61
N HIS A 96 2.33 0.20 -12.19
CA HIS A 96 1.17 0.60 -12.96
C HIS A 96 1.57 1.13 -14.33
N HIS A 97 2.45 2.13 -14.35
CA HIS A 97 2.91 2.75 -15.57
C HIS A 97 3.50 1.73 -16.54
N LYS A 98 4.25 0.73 -16.06
CA LYS A 98 4.78 -0.34 -16.92
C LYS A 98 3.68 -1.10 -17.69
N ARG A 99 2.47 -1.22 -17.14
CA ARG A 99 1.34 -1.84 -17.84
C ARG A 99 0.87 -1.05 -19.05
N THR A 100 1.17 0.24 -19.15
CA THR A 100 0.86 1.02 -20.36
C THR A 100 1.77 0.67 -21.53
N HIS A 101 2.97 0.14 -21.25
CA HIS A 101 3.89 -0.35 -22.28
C HIS A 101 3.55 -1.76 -22.72
N THR A 102 3.15 -2.63 -21.78
CA THR A 102 2.81 -4.03 -22.07
C THR A 102 1.38 -4.23 -22.56
N GLY A 103 0.48 -3.27 -22.31
CA GLY A 103 -0.94 -3.39 -22.58
C GLY A 103 -1.70 -4.30 -21.58
N GLU A 104 -1.06 -4.70 -20.49
CA GLU A 104 -1.67 -5.57 -19.47
C GLU A 104 -2.87 -4.89 -18.80
N LYS A 105 -4.01 -5.59 -18.79
CA LYS A 105 -5.28 -5.11 -18.22
C LYS A 105 -5.83 -6.14 -17.23
N PRO A 106 -5.28 -6.21 -16.00
CA PRO A 106 -5.60 -7.27 -15.06
C PRO A 106 -6.98 -7.10 -14.41
N TYR A 107 -7.64 -5.96 -14.59
CA TYR A 107 -8.95 -5.68 -14.00
C TYR A 107 -10.04 -5.91 -15.05
N ALA A 108 -10.46 -7.17 -15.17
CA ALA A 108 -11.59 -7.56 -16.01
C ALA A 108 -12.93 -7.25 -15.33
N CYS A 109 -13.93 -6.91 -16.13
CA CYS A 109 -15.30 -6.74 -15.69
C CYS A 109 -15.97 -8.12 -15.61
N ASP A 110 -16.39 -8.55 -14.43
CA ASP A 110 -17.04 -9.85 -14.24
C ASP A 110 -18.56 -9.81 -14.47
N TYR A 111 -19.10 -8.66 -14.91
CA TYR A 111 -20.52 -8.53 -15.21
C TYR A 111 -20.86 -9.17 -16.57
N GLU A 112 -21.92 -9.96 -16.60
CA GLU A 112 -22.37 -10.66 -17.81
C GLU A 112 -22.60 -9.69 -18.99
N GLY A 113 -21.93 -9.96 -20.12
CA GLY A 113 -21.96 -9.11 -21.31
C GLY A 113 -20.99 -7.92 -21.31
N CYS A 114 -20.20 -7.73 -20.25
CA CYS A 114 -19.19 -6.67 -20.14
C CYS A 114 -17.79 -7.18 -20.53
N GLY A 115 -17.34 -6.91 -21.75
CA GLY A 115 -15.99 -7.29 -22.22
C GLY A 115 -14.86 -6.32 -21.82
N ALA A 116 -15.11 -5.42 -20.87
CA ALA A 116 -14.16 -4.37 -20.52
C ALA A 116 -13.03 -4.92 -19.63
N ALA A 117 -11.80 -4.53 -19.94
CA ALA A 117 -10.62 -4.76 -19.10
C ALA A 117 -9.83 -3.45 -18.95
N LEU A 118 -9.40 -3.16 -17.72
CA LEU A 118 -8.71 -1.92 -17.37
C LEU A 118 -7.30 -2.17 -16.88
N VAL A 119 -6.42 -1.20 -17.14
CA VAL A 119 -5.05 -1.15 -16.60
C VAL A 119 -5.09 -0.78 -15.12
N TYR A 120 -6.01 0.14 -14.76
CA TYR A 120 -6.27 0.63 -13.41
C TYR A 120 -7.50 -0.07 -12.83
N GLY A 121 -7.40 -0.58 -11.60
CA GLY A 121 -8.55 -1.08 -10.87
C GLY A 121 -9.38 0.10 -10.36
N GLY A 122 -10.64 0.19 -10.77
CA GLY A 122 -11.60 1.12 -10.17
C GLY A 122 -11.91 0.72 -8.72
N TYR A 123 -12.16 1.71 -7.86
CA TYR A 123 -12.66 1.47 -6.51
C TYR A 123 -14.12 0.99 -6.56
N THR A 124 -14.38 -0.31 -6.55
CA THR A 124 -15.74 -0.83 -6.26
C THR A 124 -15.99 -0.77 -4.74
N LYS A 125 -16.27 0.42 -4.21
CA LYS A 125 -17.08 0.54 -3.00
C LYS A 125 -18.52 0.82 -3.41
N SER A 126 -19.34 -0.21 -3.41
CA SER A 126 -20.79 -0.08 -3.23
C SER A 126 -21.26 -1.32 -2.50
N GLN A 127 -21.29 -1.19 -1.18
CA GLN A 127 -22.17 -1.97 -0.34
C GLN A 127 -23.61 -1.71 -0.83
N VAL A 128 -24.36 -2.77 -1.06
CA VAL A 128 -25.82 -2.76 -0.87
C VAL A 128 -26.07 -3.57 0.40
#